data_AF-A0A224Z2U2-F1
#
_entry.id   AF-A0A224Z2U2-F1
#
_cell.length_a   1.000
_cell.length_b   1.000
_cell.length_c   1.000
_cell.angle_alpha   90.00
_cell.angle_beta   90.00
_cell.angle_gamma   90.00
#
_symmetry.space_group_name_H-M   'P 1'
#
loop_
_entity.id
_entity.type
_entity.pdbx_description
1 polymer ?
#
loop_
_entity_poly.entity_id
_entity_poly.type
_entity_poly.pdbx_seq_one_letter_code
_entity_poly.pdbx_strand_id
1 'polypeptide(L)'
;MDETRGSPTRQEVSAATAGRAQTCLAMAMFEERRSTKILLDDTLPLSCVIESFENVQGHTCYNVRVQRGFHQETTWVVQRRYSDFDALHNQLQASGQELPLPPKKLFNKMSREFIAERQQKLQEYLDQVLSEPILSQCLAVKRFLDPNNYSQNFCEAALQHVSMLFRSEDHWEVVDPLPDIGWRFRKQYFMVRHKGDLKDKPRLLMWVPLGPDFYLTVKDLQVALKLLTAIQHPNVLPLCLGCVNESGAALVQEFCPQGSLKDELCQAKPRDSYLRKYGTVRQPKQLAPATVARLGRQVLQVLLGLHQHGFHHGHLHLGNIVLRGDNCVVTALQNQLLGLPSRLRPLIVHLKKVRSAEAVDVYSFGHMIYEMTFGRPCSSPTCDSFPAPCPPELRSVLEALLSTEACKNGLPSVANLLMHPFFQNVAPANGSTAKLALRVPSSLKDALKMARSLTEKRLQEDQKQLRQHTKLSKAQARLSQDDDRKKRLLELRKAESSRTQARSTSTRAEATSVMKTPPPPPPPPPPPPPISPPPPPPPPPGPPTPGSGSSGSSTDRSALLCSITSFNKGALRRTTTKDCSKPKL
;
A
#
# COMPACT_ATOMS: atom_id res chain seq x y z
N MET A 1 -63.72 -41.60 -44.37
CA MET A 1 -63.87 -40.48 -43.41
C MET A 1 -62.59 -40.49 -42.59
N ASP A 2 -61.43 -40.19 -43.19
CA ASP A 2 -60.98 -38.89 -43.69
C ASP A 2 -61.06 -37.83 -42.58
N GLU A 3 -59.99 -37.73 -41.79
CA GLU A 3 -59.67 -36.55 -41.00
C GLU A 3 -58.18 -36.24 -41.14
N THR A 4 -57.95 -35.05 -41.65
CA THR A 4 -56.71 -34.39 -42.03
C THR A 4 -55.86 -34.04 -40.81
N ARG A 5 -54.65 -34.61 -40.71
CA ARG A 5 -53.59 -34.03 -39.87
C ARG A 5 -53.07 -32.75 -40.54
N GLY A 6 -53.54 -31.60 -40.06
CA GLY A 6 -53.00 -30.30 -40.42
C GLY A 6 -51.52 -30.20 -40.04
N SER A 7 -50.68 -29.87 -41.02
CA SER A 7 -49.30 -29.44 -40.78
C SER A 7 -49.31 -28.06 -40.14
N PRO A 8 -48.50 -27.78 -39.11
CA PRO A 8 -48.53 -26.50 -38.43
C PRO A 8 -48.11 -25.40 -39.41
N THR A 9 -48.88 -24.31 -39.43
CA THR A 9 -48.63 -23.19 -40.33
C THR A 9 -47.33 -22.47 -39.93
N ARG A 10 -46.69 -21.82 -40.90
CA ARG A 10 -45.43 -21.09 -40.73
C ARG A 10 -45.48 -20.02 -39.61
N GLN A 11 -46.67 -19.57 -39.22
CA GLN A 11 -46.91 -18.68 -38.09
C GLN A 11 -46.88 -19.40 -36.72
N GLU A 12 -47.36 -20.65 -36.63
CA GLU A 12 -47.35 -21.43 -35.38
C GLU A 12 -45.94 -21.91 -35.02
N VAL A 13 -45.13 -22.26 -36.02
CA VAL A 13 -43.70 -22.57 -35.82
C VAL A 13 -42.91 -21.31 -35.40
N SER A 14 -43.27 -20.14 -35.92
CA SER A 14 -42.68 -18.86 -35.54
C SER A 14 -43.02 -18.46 -34.10
N ALA A 15 -44.28 -18.65 -33.69
CA ALA A 15 -44.74 -18.36 -32.33
C ALA A 15 -44.13 -19.31 -31.27
N ALA A 16 -43.98 -20.61 -31.58
CA ALA A 16 -43.32 -21.56 -30.69
C ALA A 16 -41.80 -21.30 -30.55
N THR A 17 -41.16 -20.83 -31.62
CA THR A 17 -39.73 -20.46 -31.62
C THR A 17 -39.50 -19.12 -30.89
N ALA A 18 -40.41 -18.16 -31.04
CA ALA A 18 -40.41 -16.90 -30.29
C ALA A 18 -40.67 -17.13 -28.79
N GLY A 19 -41.62 -18.01 -28.43
CA GLY A 19 -41.90 -18.36 -27.02
C GLY A 19 -40.72 -19.07 -26.34
N ARG A 20 -40.00 -19.95 -27.05
CA ARG A 20 -38.76 -20.57 -26.54
C ARG A 20 -37.60 -19.56 -26.44
N ALA A 21 -37.45 -18.67 -27.42
CA ALA A 21 -36.43 -17.63 -27.37
C ALA A 21 -36.69 -16.61 -26.24
N GLN A 22 -37.96 -16.29 -25.97
CA GLN A 22 -38.37 -15.35 -24.93
C GLN A 22 -38.33 -15.99 -23.53
N THR A 23 -38.57 -17.29 -23.41
CA THR A 23 -38.33 -18.05 -22.16
C THR A 23 -36.82 -18.24 -21.90
N CYS A 24 -35.99 -18.49 -22.92
CA CYS A 24 -34.54 -18.49 -22.79
C CYS A 24 -33.97 -17.10 -22.50
N LEU A 25 -34.54 -16.03 -23.07
CA LEU A 25 -34.17 -14.65 -22.72
C LEU A 25 -34.62 -14.30 -21.29
N ALA A 26 -35.81 -14.74 -20.85
CA ALA A 26 -36.28 -14.53 -19.48
C ALA A 26 -35.45 -15.34 -18.47
N MET A 27 -35.02 -16.55 -18.82
CA MET A 27 -34.07 -17.34 -18.03
C MET A 27 -32.65 -16.75 -18.06
N ALA A 28 -32.23 -16.09 -19.15
CA ALA A 28 -30.98 -15.30 -19.20
C ALA A 28 -31.08 -13.93 -18.51
N MET A 29 -32.30 -13.44 -18.24
CA MET A 29 -32.56 -12.21 -17.47
C MET A 29 -32.76 -12.49 -15.97
N PHE A 30 -32.97 -13.76 -15.59
CA PHE A 30 -33.04 -14.24 -14.20
C PHE A 30 -31.94 -15.24 -13.81
N GLU A 31 -31.07 -15.63 -14.73
CA GLU A 31 -29.71 -16.03 -14.37
C GLU A 31 -29.14 -14.88 -13.60
N GLU A 32 -28.87 -15.11 -12.30
CA GLU A 32 -28.13 -14.19 -11.46
C GLU A 32 -27.03 -13.57 -12.32
N ARG A 33 -27.20 -12.29 -12.68
CA ARG A 33 -26.05 -11.41 -12.80
C ARG A 33 -25.44 -11.42 -11.41
N ARG A 34 -24.69 -12.47 -11.08
CA ARG A 34 -23.49 -12.35 -10.28
C ARG A 34 -22.74 -11.29 -11.03
N SER A 35 -22.94 -10.06 -10.58
CA SER A 35 -22.11 -8.94 -10.94
C SER A 35 -20.72 -9.46 -10.64
N THR A 36 -20.01 -9.91 -11.69
CA THR A 36 -18.57 -10.13 -11.70
C THR A 36 -17.94 -8.74 -11.64
N LYS A 37 -18.32 -7.95 -10.62
CA LYS A 37 -17.51 -6.87 -10.11
C LYS A 37 -16.27 -7.59 -9.60
N ILE A 38 -15.27 -7.68 -10.47
CA ILE A 38 -13.91 -7.96 -10.03
C ILE A 38 -13.59 -6.82 -9.08
N LEU A 39 -13.68 -7.10 -7.78
CA LEU A 39 -13.43 -6.11 -6.75
C LEU A 39 -11.95 -5.76 -6.81
N LEU A 40 -11.67 -4.47 -6.80
CA LEU A 40 -10.33 -3.94 -6.99
C LEU A 40 -9.42 -4.34 -5.82
N ASP A 41 -8.26 -4.94 -6.12
CA ASP A 41 -7.23 -5.18 -5.09
C ASP A 41 -6.35 -3.94 -4.94
N ASP A 42 -6.55 -3.22 -3.84
CA ASP A 42 -5.82 -2.00 -3.52
C ASP A 42 -4.36 -2.25 -3.05
N THR A 43 -4.02 -3.50 -2.71
CA THR A 43 -2.66 -3.88 -2.30
C THR A 43 -1.72 -4.08 -3.48
N LEU A 44 -2.25 -4.16 -4.71
CA LEU A 44 -1.42 -4.15 -5.90
C LEU A 44 -0.68 -2.81 -6.00
N PRO A 45 0.66 -2.84 -6.13
CA PRO A 45 1.45 -1.63 -6.25
C PRO A 45 1.10 -0.90 -7.55
N LEU A 46 1.16 0.43 -7.51
CA LEU A 46 1.13 1.25 -8.72
C LEU A 46 2.57 1.69 -9.02
N SER A 47 3.00 1.57 -10.27
CA SER A 47 4.20 2.21 -10.79
C SER A 47 3.81 3.20 -11.87
N CYS A 48 4.65 4.22 -12.11
CA CYS A 48 4.35 5.19 -13.16
C CYS A 48 5.60 5.80 -13.80
N VAL A 49 5.45 6.25 -15.04
CA VAL A 49 6.47 6.97 -15.81
C VAL A 49 5.82 8.16 -16.52
N ILE A 50 6.44 9.33 -16.45
CA ILE A 50 6.04 10.51 -17.23
C ILE A 50 6.65 10.38 -18.63
N GLU A 51 5.84 10.00 -19.61
CA GLU A 51 6.32 9.67 -20.96
C GLU A 51 6.45 10.90 -21.85
N SER A 52 5.53 11.85 -21.69
CA SER A 52 5.46 13.04 -22.53
C SER A 52 4.73 14.17 -21.79
N PHE A 53 4.71 15.33 -22.42
CA PHE A 53 3.91 16.47 -22.00
C PHE A 53 3.27 17.13 -23.22
N GLU A 54 2.17 17.82 -22.98
CA GLU A 54 1.43 18.56 -24.00
C GLU A 54 0.91 19.88 -23.43
N ASN A 55 0.57 20.81 -24.32
CA ASN A 55 -0.08 22.06 -23.95
C ASN A 55 -1.58 21.91 -24.12
N VAL A 56 -2.31 21.91 -23.00
CA VAL A 56 -3.76 21.83 -22.95
C VAL A 56 -4.29 23.14 -22.39
N GLN A 57 -5.03 23.89 -23.22
CA GLN A 57 -5.68 25.14 -22.81
C GLN A 57 -4.74 26.16 -22.13
N GLY A 58 -3.50 26.28 -22.61
CA GLY A 58 -2.51 27.22 -22.06
C GLY A 58 -1.77 26.70 -20.83
N HIS A 59 -1.94 25.43 -20.47
CA HIS A 59 -1.24 24.77 -19.38
C HIS A 59 -0.42 23.58 -19.89
N THR A 60 0.78 23.38 -19.31
CA THR A 60 1.55 22.16 -19.53
C THR A 60 0.94 21.01 -18.71
N CYS A 61 0.50 19.97 -19.40
CA CYS A 61 0.03 18.71 -18.83
C CYS A 61 1.04 17.60 -19.13
N TYR A 62 1.34 16.79 -18.13
CA TYR A 62 2.22 15.64 -18.21
C TYR A 62 1.38 14.37 -18.39
N ASN A 63 1.72 13.57 -19.39
CA ASN A 63 1.12 12.27 -19.65
C ASN A 63 1.86 11.22 -18.80
N VAL A 64 1.21 10.80 -17.72
CA VAL A 64 1.76 9.84 -16.75
C VAL A 64 1.19 8.47 -17.07
N ARG A 65 2.03 7.57 -17.62
CA ARG A 65 1.65 6.16 -17.79
C ARG A 65 1.74 5.47 -16.44
N VAL A 66 0.65 4.85 -16.02
CA VAL A 66 0.52 4.14 -14.74
C VAL A 66 0.29 2.66 -15.03
N GLN A 67 0.91 1.79 -14.23
CA GLN A 67 0.71 0.35 -14.27
C GLN A 67 0.33 -0.16 -12.88
N ARG A 68 -0.69 -1.02 -12.80
CA ARG A 68 -1.08 -1.71 -11.57
C ARG A 68 -0.57 -3.14 -11.55
N GLY A 69 0.15 -3.51 -10.49
CA GLY A 69 0.73 -4.84 -10.37
C GLY A 69 1.72 -5.12 -11.50
N PHE A 70 1.75 -6.37 -11.97
CA PHE A 70 2.74 -6.87 -12.93
C PHE A 70 2.13 -7.30 -14.27
N HIS A 71 0.86 -6.98 -14.52
CA HIS A 71 0.21 -7.23 -15.81
C HIS A 71 0.44 -6.05 -16.76
N GLN A 72 0.65 -6.32 -18.04
CA GLN A 72 0.76 -5.26 -19.04
C GLN A 72 -0.62 -4.66 -19.38
N GLU A 73 -1.66 -5.49 -19.35
CA GLU A 73 -3.06 -5.09 -19.61
C GLU A 73 -3.64 -4.16 -18.53
N THR A 74 -2.97 -4.00 -17.39
CA THR A 74 -3.36 -3.11 -16.30
C THR A 74 -2.63 -1.77 -16.35
N THR A 75 -2.43 -1.25 -17.56
CA THR A 75 -1.74 0.01 -17.83
C THR A 75 -2.71 1.05 -18.41
N TRP A 76 -2.61 2.29 -17.95
CA TRP A 76 -3.37 3.42 -18.50
C TRP A 76 -2.54 4.71 -18.43
N VAL A 77 -3.02 5.79 -19.02
CA VAL A 77 -2.38 7.12 -18.96
C VAL A 77 -3.30 8.08 -18.22
N VAL A 78 -2.74 8.85 -17.30
CA VAL A 78 -3.42 9.98 -16.65
C VAL A 78 -2.70 11.28 -16.96
N GLN A 79 -3.48 12.33 -17.22
CA GLN A 79 -2.94 13.66 -17.45
C GLN A 79 -2.89 14.45 -16.14
N ARG A 80 -1.73 15.05 -15.85
CA ARG A 80 -1.49 15.83 -14.63
C ARG A 80 -0.75 17.10 -14.95
N ARG A 81 -1.24 18.24 -14.47
CA ARG A 81 -0.52 19.51 -14.52
C ARG A 81 0.19 19.76 -13.20
N TYR A 82 1.15 20.67 -13.19
CA TYR A 82 1.95 20.98 -12.00
C TYR A 82 1.10 21.28 -10.74
N SER A 83 -0.03 21.98 -10.87
CA SER A 83 -0.90 22.26 -9.71
C SER A 83 -1.51 21.01 -9.09
N ASP A 84 -1.65 19.92 -9.85
CA ASP A 84 -2.14 18.65 -9.32
C ASP A 84 -1.06 17.98 -8.47
N PHE A 85 0.21 18.09 -8.88
CA PHE A 85 1.36 17.65 -8.08
C PHE A 85 1.50 18.47 -6.79
N ASP A 86 1.31 19.79 -6.87
CA ASP A 86 1.30 20.69 -5.72
C ASP A 86 0.17 20.34 -4.74
N ALA A 87 -1.05 20.08 -5.25
CA ALA A 87 -2.18 19.63 -4.43
C ALA A 87 -1.96 18.26 -3.80
N LEU A 88 -1.33 17.32 -4.52
CA LEU A 88 -0.90 16.03 -3.96
C LEU A 88 0.11 16.26 -2.83
N HIS A 89 1.17 17.03 -3.10
CA HIS A 89 2.22 17.32 -2.13
C HIS A 89 1.67 17.91 -0.84
N ASN A 90 0.78 18.90 -0.94
CA ASN A 90 0.11 19.51 0.23
C ASN A 90 -0.66 18.49 1.08
N GLN A 91 -1.26 17.46 0.47
CA GLN A 91 -1.92 16.37 1.21
C GLN A 91 -0.90 15.42 1.88
N LEU A 92 0.23 15.17 1.22
CA LEU A 92 1.28 14.29 1.74
C LEU A 92 2.10 14.93 2.87
N GLN A 93 2.09 16.26 3.02
CA GLN A 93 2.74 16.97 4.14
C GLN A 93 2.30 16.45 5.51
N ALA A 94 1.08 15.92 5.64
CA ALA A 94 0.60 15.31 6.88
C ALA A 94 1.41 14.08 7.31
N SER A 95 2.22 13.49 6.43
CA SER A 95 3.14 12.39 6.76
C SER A 95 4.40 12.86 7.50
N GLY A 96 4.73 14.15 7.43
CA GLY A 96 5.99 14.71 7.92
C GLY A 96 7.23 14.33 7.09
N GLN A 97 7.08 13.61 5.98
CA GLN A 97 8.20 13.27 5.10
C GLN A 97 8.63 14.45 4.23
N GLU A 98 9.93 14.65 4.10
CA GLU A 98 10.51 15.66 3.21
C GLU A 98 10.53 15.14 1.76
N LEU A 99 9.63 15.67 0.93
CA LEU A 99 9.48 15.25 -0.47
C LEU A 99 9.96 16.37 -1.42
N PRO A 100 10.75 16.06 -2.47
CA PRO A 100 11.42 17.04 -3.31
C PRO A 100 10.51 17.53 -4.45
N LEU A 101 9.41 18.21 -4.12
CA LEU A 101 8.57 18.83 -5.15
C LEU A 101 9.34 20.00 -5.81
N PRO A 102 9.54 20.03 -7.14
CA PRO A 102 10.22 21.14 -7.79
C PRO A 102 9.46 22.45 -7.60
N PRO A 103 10.13 23.60 -7.39
CA PRO A 103 9.45 24.85 -7.05
C PRO A 103 8.60 25.44 -8.19
N LYS A 104 7.64 26.28 -7.80
CA LYS A 104 6.85 27.11 -8.72
C LYS A 104 7.77 28.17 -9.33
N LYS A 105 8.00 28.11 -10.64
CA LYS A 105 8.71 29.17 -11.39
C LYS A 105 7.72 30.24 -11.85
N LEU A 106 8.06 31.53 -11.70
CA LEU A 106 7.18 32.65 -12.05
C LEU A 106 7.40 33.19 -13.47
N PHE A 107 8.56 32.95 -14.09
CA PHE A 107 8.94 33.45 -15.41
C PHE A 107 9.46 32.33 -16.33
N ASN A 108 9.32 32.50 -17.65
CA ASN A 108 9.73 31.55 -18.70
C ASN A 108 9.21 30.10 -18.50
N LYS A 109 7.91 29.95 -18.21
CA LYS A 109 7.26 28.67 -17.88
C LYS A 109 7.10 27.71 -19.08
N MET A 110 7.27 28.22 -20.30
CA MET A 110 6.95 27.50 -21.54
C MET A 110 8.18 27.11 -22.34
N SER A 111 9.40 27.40 -21.87
CA SER A 111 10.61 26.95 -22.57
C SER A 111 10.71 25.43 -22.51
N ARG A 112 11.11 24.81 -23.61
CA ARG A 112 11.17 23.36 -23.74
C ARG A 112 12.17 22.74 -22.76
N GLU A 113 13.28 23.43 -22.53
CA GLU A 113 14.34 23.04 -21.60
C GLU A 113 13.82 23.02 -20.17
N PHE A 114 13.04 24.04 -19.78
CA PHE A 114 12.45 24.10 -18.45
C PHE A 114 11.39 23.02 -18.24
N ILE A 115 10.55 22.76 -19.25
CA ILE A 115 9.54 21.71 -19.15
C ILE A 115 10.19 20.33 -19.04
N ALA A 116 11.27 20.08 -19.80
CA ALA A 116 12.03 18.84 -19.73
C ALA A 116 12.73 18.65 -18.38
N GLU A 117 13.40 19.68 -17.86
CA GLU A 117 14.01 19.65 -16.51
C GLU A 117 12.95 19.40 -15.42
N ARG A 118 11.80 20.08 -15.52
CA ARG A 118 10.69 19.89 -14.58
C ARG A 118 10.08 18.50 -14.71
N GLN A 119 9.95 17.94 -15.91
CA GLN A 119 9.47 16.58 -16.12
C GLN A 119 10.34 15.58 -15.35
N GLN A 120 11.67 15.71 -15.46
CA GLN A 120 12.61 14.85 -14.73
C GLN A 120 12.42 14.97 -13.21
N LYS A 121 12.38 16.20 -12.68
CA LYS A 121 12.19 16.43 -11.23
C LYS A 121 10.83 15.94 -10.72
N LEU A 122 9.78 16.02 -11.54
CA LEU A 122 8.47 15.47 -11.20
C LEU A 122 8.46 13.93 -11.23
N GLN A 123 9.23 13.31 -12.11
CA GLN A 123 9.44 11.86 -12.09
C GLN A 123 10.15 11.43 -10.80
N GLU A 124 11.26 12.10 -10.44
CA GLU A 124 12.00 11.84 -9.19
C GLU A 124 11.09 11.98 -7.95
N TYR A 125 10.22 13.01 -7.94
CA TYR A 125 9.20 13.19 -6.91
C TYR A 125 8.22 12.00 -6.83
N LEU A 126 7.68 11.53 -7.96
CA LEU A 126 6.77 10.39 -7.98
C LEU A 126 7.47 9.10 -7.56
N ASP A 127 8.72 8.89 -7.99
CA ASP A 127 9.51 7.72 -7.62
C ASP A 127 9.73 7.66 -6.11
N GLN A 128 10.05 8.79 -5.47
CA GLN A 128 10.19 8.86 -4.01
C GLN A 128 8.86 8.66 -3.28
N VAL A 129 7.77 9.25 -3.78
CA VAL A 129 6.43 9.03 -3.19
C VAL A 129 6.03 7.56 -3.29
N LEU A 130 6.35 6.89 -4.39
CA LEU A 130 6.01 5.49 -4.61
C LEU A 130 6.96 4.50 -3.92
N SER A 131 8.21 4.90 -3.63
CA SER A 131 9.13 4.07 -2.85
C SER A 131 8.71 3.92 -1.39
N GLU A 132 7.93 4.87 -0.88
CA GLU A 132 7.44 4.89 0.51
C GLU A 132 6.12 4.11 0.63
N PRO A 133 6.07 2.97 1.35
CA PRO A 133 4.87 2.12 1.41
C PRO A 133 3.64 2.83 1.98
N ILE A 134 3.83 3.76 2.92
CA ILE A 134 2.73 4.49 3.52
C ILE A 134 2.13 5.54 2.59
N LEU A 135 2.96 6.19 1.77
CA LEU A 135 2.53 7.19 0.81
C LEU A 135 1.87 6.54 -0.40
N SER A 136 2.51 5.52 -0.98
CA SER A 136 1.99 4.78 -2.14
C SER A 136 0.63 4.12 -1.90
N GLN A 137 0.30 3.80 -0.64
CA GLN A 137 -0.98 3.22 -0.24
C GLN A 137 -2.03 4.25 0.18
N CYS A 138 -1.68 5.53 0.33
CA CYS A 138 -2.64 6.55 0.74
C CYS A 138 -3.60 6.93 -0.40
N LEU A 139 -4.81 7.37 -0.03
CA LEU A 139 -5.86 7.71 -0.99
C LEU A 139 -5.44 8.82 -1.96
N ALA A 140 -4.69 9.82 -1.49
CA ALA A 140 -4.26 10.94 -2.31
C ALA A 140 -3.40 10.48 -3.50
N VAL A 141 -2.43 9.58 -3.26
CA VAL A 141 -1.58 9.01 -4.32
C VAL A 141 -2.38 8.10 -5.24
N LYS A 142 -3.23 7.21 -4.69
CA LYS A 142 -4.09 6.33 -5.48
C LYS A 142 -5.01 7.12 -6.40
N ARG A 143 -5.65 8.20 -5.91
CA ARG A 143 -6.50 9.10 -6.70
C ARG A 143 -5.71 9.90 -7.73
N PHE A 144 -4.50 10.32 -7.40
CA PHE A 144 -3.62 11.01 -8.34
C PHE A 144 -3.26 10.11 -9.52
N LEU A 145 -3.00 8.82 -9.29
CA LEU A 145 -2.60 7.87 -10.34
C LEU A 145 -3.77 7.14 -11.03
N ASP A 146 -4.93 7.03 -10.37
CA ASP A 146 -6.10 6.29 -10.85
C ASP A 146 -7.41 6.97 -10.43
N PRO A 147 -7.75 8.12 -11.03
CA PRO A 147 -8.93 8.89 -10.64
C PRO A 147 -10.25 8.13 -10.87
N ASN A 148 -10.28 7.20 -11.83
CA ASN A 148 -11.47 6.44 -12.18
C ASN A 148 -11.92 5.51 -11.04
N ASN A 149 -10.97 4.89 -10.33
CA ASN A 149 -11.27 3.95 -9.25
C ASN A 149 -11.34 4.59 -7.85
N TYR A 150 -10.90 5.85 -7.70
CA TYR A 150 -10.68 6.50 -6.40
C TYR A 150 -11.26 7.91 -6.26
N SER A 151 -12.06 8.39 -7.22
CA SER A 151 -12.72 9.72 -7.16
C SER A 151 -13.92 9.79 -6.21
N GLN A 152 -14.55 8.65 -5.92
CA GLN A 152 -15.72 8.59 -5.04
C GLN A 152 -15.43 9.11 -3.62
N ASN A 153 -16.45 9.72 -3.00
CA ASN A 153 -16.47 10.01 -1.58
C ASN A 153 -16.82 8.75 -0.78
N PHE A 154 -15.80 8.02 -0.30
CA PHE A 154 -15.99 6.78 0.43
C PHE A 154 -16.72 6.96 1.77
N CYS A 155 -16.53 8.08 2.46
CA CYS A 155 -17.18 8.36 3.74
C CYS A 155 -18.69 8.51 3.57
N GLU A 156 -19.12 9.29 2.59
CA GLU A 156 -20.53 9.49 2.27
C GLU A 156 -21.21 8.19 1.81
N ALA A 157 -20.56 7.42 0.94
CA ALA A 157 -21.06 6.12 0.52
C ALA A 157 -21.20 5.15 1.71
N ALA A 158 -20.23 5.14 2.62
CA ALA A 158 -20.28 4.34 3.84
C ALA A 158 -21.46 4.74 4.73
N LEU A 159 -21.69 6.05 4.93
CA LEU A 159 -22.83 6.54 5.72
C LEU A 159 -24.17 6.10 5.15
N GLN A 160 -24.33 6.07 3.82
CA GLN A 160 -25.55 5.59 3.19
C GLN A 160 -25.80 4.10 3.49
N HIS A 161 -24.78 3.25 3.37
CA HIS A 161 -24.89 1.83 3.70
C HIS A 161 -25.14 1.57 5.19
N VAL A 162 -24.42 2.27 6.06
CA VAL A 162 -24.61 2.18 7.52
C VAL A 162 -26.02 2.61 7.89
N SER A 163 -26.51 3.73 7.36
CA SER A 163 -27.87 4.21 7.61
C SER A 163 -28.93 3.20 7.16
N MET A 164 -28.71 2.50 6.05
CA MET A 164 -29.61 1.46 5.57
C MET A 164 -29.64 0.25 6.52
N LEU A 165 -28.48 -0.25 6.94
CA LEU A 165 -28.37 -1.38 7.87
C LEU A 165 -28.89 -1.03 9.27
N PHE A 166 -28.73 0.21 9.69
CA PHE A 166 -29.19 0.67 11.00
C PHE A 166 -30.71 0.85 11.10
N ARG A 167 -31.45 0.76 9.99
CA ARG A 167 -32.93 0.68 10.06
C ARG A 167 -33.42 -0.56 10.80
N SER A 168 -32.69 -1.68 10.68
CA SER A 168 -32.99 -2.92 11.41
C SER A 168 -32.21 -3.06 12.72
N GLU A 169 -31.29 -2.14 13.01
CA GLU A 169 -30.43 -2.13 14.21
C GLU A 169 -30.62 -0.80 14.96
N ASP A 170 -31.88 -0.43 15.19
CA ASP A 170 -32.32 0.92 15.57
C ASP A 170 -31.77 1.45 16.91
N HIS A 171 -31.21 0.57 17.74
CA HIS A 171 -30.51 0.90 18.98
C HIS A 171 -29.13 1.58 18.79
N TRP A 172 -28.58 1.70 17.58
CA TRP A 172 -27.32 2.40 17.32
C TRP A 172 -27.54 3.80 16.77
N GLU A 173 -26.66 4.72 17.17
CA GLU A 173 -26.61 6.08 16.66
C GLU A 173 -25.18 6.45 16.27
N VAL A 174 -25.02 7.00 15.06
CA VAL A 174 -23.76 7.55 14.58
C VAL A 174 -23.54 8.92 15.23
N VAL A 175 -22.38 9.08 15.87
CA VAL A 175 -21.98 10.31 16.55
C VAL A 175 -21.12 11.14 15.61
N ASP A 176 -19.88 10.71 15.35
CA ASP A 176 -18.92 11.47 14.55
C ASP A 176 -18.20 10.57 13.53
N PRO A 177 -17.99 11.03 12.28
CA PRO A 177 -17.05 10.38 11.39
C PRO A 177 -15.61 10.57 11.89
N LEU A 178 -14.79 9.53 11.76
CA LEU A 178 -13.35 9.61 12.01
C LEU A 178 -12.60 9.73 10.68
N PRO A 179 -11.38 10.33 10.67
CA PRO A 179 -10.52 10.27 9.50
C PRO A 179 -10.10 8.83 9.20
N ASP A 180 -9.32 8.62 8.14
CA ASP A 180 -8.75 7.32 7.79
C ASP A 180 -7.71 6.88 8.85
N ILE A 181 -8.15 6.40 10.01
CA ILE A 181 -7.30 5.98 11.13
C ILE A 181 -6.54 4.67 10.85
N GLY A 182 -6.90 3.97 9.78
CA GLY A 182 -6.26 2.75 9.29
C GLY A 182 -5.76 2.89 7.85
N TRP A 183 -4.91 1.96 7.41
CA TRP A 183 -4.27 2.01 6.09
C TRP A 183 -5.21 1.73 4.90
N ARG A 184 -6.38 1.13 5.16
CA ARG A 184 -7.39 0.84 4.13
C ARG A 184 -8.36 2.01 4.03
N PHE A 185 -8.13 2.90 3.07
CA PHE A 185 -9.00 4.07 2.83
C PHE A 185 -10.43 3.71 2.40
N ARG A 186 -10.70 2.48 1.92
CA ARG A 186 -12.09 2.03 1.66
C ARG A 186 -12.84 1.63 2.94
N LYS A 187 -12.10 1.34 4.01
CA LYS A 187 -12.69 1.06 5.32
C LYS A 187 -12.91 2.40 6.02
N GLN A 188 -14.16 2.69 6.31
CA GLN A 188 -14.58 3.96 6.90
C GLN A 188 -14.94 3.76 8.37
N TYR A 189 -14.68 4.78 9.19
CA TYR A 189 -14.73 4.68 10.64
C TYR A 189 -15.64 5.75 11.21
N PHE A 190 -16.50 5.35 12.15
CA PHE A 190 -17.43 6.26 12.82
C PHE A 190 -17.44 5.95 14.31
N MET A 191 -17.55 6.99 15.12
CA MET A 191 -17.94 6.84 16.51
C MET A 191 -19.43 6.57 16.58
N VAL A 192 -19.83 5.58 17.37
CA VAL A 192 -21.24 5.24 17.59
C VAL A 192 -21.51 5.06 19.07
N ARG A 193 -22.78 5.24 19.45
CA ARG A 193 -23.29 4.98 20.81
C ARG A 193 -24.58 4.18 20.73
N HIS A 194 -24.90 3.51 21.82
CA HIS A 194 -26.18 2.82 21.96
C HIS A 194 -27.23 3.83 22.45
N LYS A 195 -28.42 3.84 21.84
CA LYS A 195 -29.54 4.70 22.27
C LYS A 195 -29.92 4.35 23.71
N GLY A 196 -30.00 5.37 24.56
CA GLY A 196 -30.29 5.18 25.99
C GLY A 196 -29.11 4.70 26.85
N ASP A 197 -27.89 4.56 26.32
CA ASP A 197 -26.72 4.30 27.17
C ASP A 197 -26.32 5.57 27.93
N LEU A 198 -26.71 5.63 29.21
CA LEU A 198 -26.41 6.74 30.12
C LEU A 198 -24.91 6.93 30.39
N LYS A 199 -24.07 5.92 30.10
CA LYS A 199 -22.62 5.98 30.32
C LYS A 199 -21.85 6.50 29.11
N ASP A 200 -22.55 6.77 28.01
CA ASP A 200 -22.01 7.26 26.73
C ASP A 200 -20.69 6.59 26.33
N LYS A 201 -20.63 5.26 26.45
CA LYS A 201 -19.38 4.54 26.19
C LYS A 201 -19.08 4.58 24.69
N PRO A 202 -17.99 5.24 24.26
CA PRO A 202 -17.69 5.37 22.84
C PRO A 202 -17.42 4.00 22.22
N ARG A 203 -18.07 3.72 21.09
CA ARG A 203 -17.79 2.52 20.29
C ARG A 203 -17.33 2.88 18.90
N LEU A 204 -16.55 1.99 18.32
CA LEU A 204 -16.04 2.15 16.96
C LEU A 204 -16.89 1.34 16.01
N LEU A 205 -17.58 2.02 15.10
CA LEU A 205 -18.14 1.41 13.91
C LEU A 205 -17.13 1.44 12.78
N MET A 206 -17.06 0.34 12.06
CA MET A 206 -16.27 0.18 10.84
C MET A 206 -17.18 -0.26 9.71
N TRP A 207 -17.33 0.57 8.68
CA TRP A 207 -17.88 0.14 7.41
C TRP A 207 -16.77 -0.48 6.56
N VAL A 208 -16.99 -1.71 6.10
CA VAL A 208 -16.02 -2.48 5.34
C VAL A 208 -16.67 -3.04 4.09
N PRO A 209 -16.33 -2.53 2.89
CA PRO A 209 -16.76 -3.13 1.63
C PRO A 209 -16.22 -4.56 1.47
N LEU A 210 -16.94 -5.38 0.71
CA LEU A 210 -16.45 -6.71 0.32
C LEU A 210 -15.17 -6.57 -0.54
N GLY A 211 -14.22 -7.48 -0.35
CA GLY A 211 -12.94 -7.47 -1.04
C GLY A 211 -12.84 -8.50 -2.19
N PRO A 212 -11.73 -8.47 -2.95
CA PRO A 212 -11.48 -9.37 -4.10
C PRO A 212 -11.54 -10.86 -3.78
N ASP A 213 -11.28 -11.24 -2.52
CA ASP A 213 -11.29 -12.64 -2.07
C ASP A 213 -12.62 -13.01 -1.39
N PHE A 214 -13.70 -12.26 -1.63
CA PHE A 214 -15.01 -12.55 -1.07
C PHE A 214 -15.69 -13.68 -1.86
N TYR A 215 -15.57 -14.89 -1.33
CA TYR A 215 -16.12 -16.11 -1.92
C TYR A 215 -17.28 -16.73 -1.14
N LEU A 216 -17.62 -16.16 0.02
CA LEU A 216 -18.79 -16.57 0.79
C LEU A 216 -20.06 -15.98 0.17
N THR A 217 -21.22 -16.52 0.53
CA THR A 217 -22.48 -15.80 0.32
C THR A 217 -22.69 -14.77 1.42
N VAL A 218 -23.52 -13.75 1.18
CA VAL A 218 -23.91 -12.78 2.23
C VAL A 218 -24.55 -13.49 3.43
N LYS A 219 -25.33 -14.55 3.19
CA LYS A 219 -25.93 -15.38 4.23
C LYS A 219 -24.88 -16.07 5.08
N ASP A 220 -23.89 -16.72 4.46
CA ASP A 220 -22.80 -17.40 5.19
C ASP A 220 -21.95 -16.40 5.98
N LEU A 221 -21.66 -15.23 5.38
CA LEU A 221 -20.96 -14.15 6.07
C LEU A 221 -21.75 -13.66 7.29
N GLN A 222 -23.06 -13.47 7.17
CA GLN A 222 -23.91 -13.06 8.30
C GLN A 222 -23.87 -14.09 9.44
N VAL A 223 -23.88 -15.39 9.14
CA VAL A 223 -23.74 -16.46 10.15
C VAL A 223 -22.34 -16.42 10.78
N ALA A 224 -21.30 -16.28 9.97
CA ALA A 224 -19.92 -16.23 10.46
C ALA A 224 -19.69 -15.02 11.38
N LEU A 225 -20.19 -13.83 11.04
CA LEU A 225 -20.09 -12.65 11.89
C LEU A 225 -20.85 -12.83 13.21
N LYS A 226 -22.02 -13.48 13.21
CA LYS A 226 -22.76 -13.83 14.44
C LYS A 226 -21.95 -14.76 15.36
N LEU A 227 -21.18 -15.69 14.78
CA LEU A 227 -20.25 -16.51 15.57
C LEU A 227 -19.13 -15.65 16.17
N LEU A 228 -18.55 -14.71 15.39
CA LEU A 228 -17.50 -13.82 15.89
C LEU A 228 -18.00 -12.89 17.01
N THR A 229 -19.24 -12.39 16.95
CA THR A 229 -19.84 -11.60 18.04
C THR A 229 -20.06 -12.42 19.33
N ALA A 230 -20.17 -13.74 19.22
CA ALA A 230 -20.38 -14.64 20.35
C ALA A 230 -19.08 -15.14 21.00
N ILE A 231 -17.90 -14.77 20.46
CA ILE A 231 -16.62 -15.22 21.01
C ILE A 231 -16.42 -14.64 22.42
N GLN A 232 -16.16 -15.54 23.36
CA GLN A 232 -15.68 -15.21 24.70
C GLN A 232 -14.29 -15.80 24.88
N HIS A 233 -13.27 -14.95 24.75
CA HIS A 233 -11.87 -15.37 24.88
C HIS A 233 -11.02 -14.21 25.44
N PRO A 234 -10.14 -14.44 26.43
CA PRO A 234 -9.39 -13.36 27.09
C PRO A 234 -8.44 -12.58 26.16
N ASN A 235 -8.03 -13.20 25.05
CA ASN A 235 -7.13 -12.60 24.05
C ASN A 235 -7.81 -12.30 22.71
N VAL A 236 -9.15 -12.22 22.65
CA VAL A 236 -9.88 -11.75 21.44
C VAL A 236 -10.71 -10.55 21.82
N LEU A 237 -10.66 -9.48 21.02
CA LEU A 237 -11.57 -8.35 21.16
C LEU A 237 -12.88 -8.70 20.42
N PRO A 238 -14.00 -8.92 21.13
CA PRO A 238 -15.24 -9.33 20.49
C PRO A 238 -15.89 -8.17 19.72
N LEU A 239 -16.60 -8.53 18.64
CA LEU A 239 -17.52 -7.61 17.98
C LEU A 239 -18.79 -7.47 18.84
N CYS A 240 -19.28 -6.24 18.97
CA CYS A 240 -20.61 -5.95 19.53
C CYS A 240 -21.72 -6.16 18.50
N LEU A 241 -21.43 -5.88 17.21
CA LEU A 241 -22.36 -6.04 16.10
C LEU A 241 -21.60 -6.44 14.84
N GLY A 242 -22.22 -7.29 14.01
CA GLY A 242 -21.82 -7.51 12.63
C GLY A 242 -23.05 -7.71 11.75
N CYS A 243 -23.39 -6.69 10.97
CA CYS A 243 -24.49 -6.73 10.00
C CYS A 243 -23.95 -6.52 8.58
N VAL A 244 -24.56 -7.20 7.61
CA VAL A 244 -24.06 -7.26 6.22
C VAL A 244 -25.14 -6.98 5.21
N ASN A 245 -24.72 -6.48 4.05
CA ASN A 245 -25.50 -6.45 2.83
C ASN A 245 -24.61 -6.86 1.65
N GLU A 246 -25.12 -6.74 0.43
CA GLU A 246 -24.39 -7.11 -0.80
C GLU A 246 -23.16 -6.22 -1.07
N SER A 247 -23.03 -5.08 -0.40
CA SER A 247 -21.93 -4.13 -0.60
C SER A 247 -20.82 -4.24 0.44
N GLY A 248 -21.12 -4.78 1.62
CA GLY A 248 -20.16 -4.83 2.72
C GLY A 248 -20.78 -5.16 4.08
N ALA A 249 -20.03 -4.83 5.12
CA ALA A 249 -20.39 -5.06 6.51
C ALA A 249 -20.25 -3.78 7.34
N ALA A 250 -21.21 -3.53 8.22
CA ALA A 250 -21.05 -2.62 9.34
C ALA A 250 -20.74 -3.44 10.60
N LEU A 251 -19.63 -3.07 11.25
CA LEU A 251 -19.05 -3.82 12.35
C LEU A 251 -18.86 -2.87 13.53
N VAL A 252 -19.37 -3.21 14.70
CA VAL A 252 -19.20 -2.39 15.91
C VAL A 252 -18.36 -3.14 16.93
N GLN A 253 -17.42 -2.44 17.55
CA GLN A 253 -16.64 -2.94 18.68
C GLN A 253 -16.39 -1.83 19.71
N GLU A 254 -15.87 -2.19 20.87
CA GLU A 254 -15.40 -1.19 21.86
C GLU A 254 -14.31 -0.31 21.24
N PHE A 255 -14.40 1.02 21.46
CA PHE A 255 -13.32 1.92 21.10
C PHE A 255 -12.20 1.80 22.14
N CYS A 256 -10.97 1.55 21.69
CA CYS A 256 -9.80 1.44 22.55
C CYS A 256 -9.08 2.79 22.61
N PRO A 257 -9.15 3.56 23.72
CA PRO A 257 -8.61 4.92 23.77
C PRO A 257 -7.09 5.00 23.65
N GLN A 258 -6.39 3.92 23.99
CA GLN A 258 -4.93 3.79 23.81
C GLN A 258 -4.55 3.30 22.40
N GLY A 259 -5.53 2.89 21.60
CA GLY A 259 -5.32 2.37 20.26
C GLY A 259 -4.73 0.97 20.23
N SER A 260 -4.09 0.67 19.11
CA SER A 260 -3.39 -0.59 18.85
C SER A 260 -1.99 -0.60 19.44
N LEU A 261 -1.36 -1.77 19.50
CA LEU A 261 0.04 -1.91 19.87
C LEU A 261 0.95 -1.10 18.92
N LYS A 262 0.56 -0.96 17.65
CA LYS A 262 1.29 -0.08 16.72
C LYS A 262 1.20 1.39 17.13
N ASP A 263 0.02 1.83 17.57
CA ASP A 263 -0.14 3.20 18.08
C ASP A 263 0.75 3.42 19.31
N GLU A 264 0.82 2.47 20.24
CA GLU A 264 1.70 2.56 21.40
C GLU A 264 3.18 2.63 21.02
N LEU A 265 3.66 1.72 20.14
CA LEU A 265 5.07 1.70 19.75
C LEU A 265 5.50 2.97 19.01
N CYS A 266 4.58 3.57 18.26
CA CYS A 266 4.81 4.83 17.55
C CYS A 266 4.42 6.08 18.36
N GLN A 267 3.92 5.92 19.60
CA GLN A 267 3.39 6.99 20.43
C GLN A 267 2.33 7.85 19.70
N ALA A 268 1.50 7.21 18.89
CA ALA A 268 0.51 7.85 18.04
C ALA A 268 -0.83 8.03 18.75
N LYS A 269 -1.57 9.09 18.39
CA LYS A 269 -2.94 9.29 18.89
C LYS A 269 -3.91 8.46 18.05
N PRO A 270 -4.74 7.58 18.64
CA PRO A 270 -5.52 6.60 17.87
C PRO A 270 -6.53 7.20 16.87
N ARG A 271 -7.00 8.43 17.14
CA ARG A 271 -7.95 9.18 16.30
C ARG A 271 -7.30 9.97 15.17
N ASP A 272 -5.98 10.10 15.15
CA ASP A 272 -5.29 10.76 14.04
C ASP A 272 -5.31 9.88 12.78
N SER A 273 -5.25 10.51 11.60
CA SER A 273 -5.17 9.78 10.34
C SER A 273 -3.93 8.88 10.28
N TYR A 274 -4.04 7.74 9.62
CA TYR A 274 -2.96 6.75 9.49
C TYR A 274 -1.66 7.37 8.96
N LEU A 275 -1.78 8.31 8.02
CA LEU A 275 -0.66 9.05 7.46
C LEU A 275 0.07 9.89 8.52
N ARG A 276 -0.66 10.58 9.40
CA ARG A 276 -0.08 11.34 10.52
C ARG A 276 0.54 10.43 11.57
N LYS A 277 -0.11 9.30 11.87
CA LYS A 277 0.35 8.36 12.91
C LYS A 277 1.67 7.69 12.58
N TYR A 278 1.91 7.36 11.31
CA TYR A 278 3.02 6.49 10.93
C TYR A 278 3.87 6.99 9.76
N GLY A 279 3.61 8.20 9.23
CA GLY A 279 4.35 8.77 8.11
C GLY A 279 5.82 9.03 8.45
N THR A 280 6.06 9.59 9.64
CA THR A 280 7.39 9.82 10.19
C THR A 280 7.38 9.42 11.66
N VAL A 281 8.09 8.33 11.99
CA VAL A 281 8.24 7.85 13.36
C VAL A 281 9.65 8.15 13.84
N ARG A 282 9.81 9.17 14.69
CA ARG A 282 11.13 9.68 15.10
C ARG A 282 11.86 8.74 16.07
N GLN A 283 11.13 8.08 16.96
CA GLN A 283 11.68 7.17 17.96
C GLN A 283 10.72 5.99 18.21
N PRO A 284 10.73 4.97 17.35
CA PRO A 284 9.90 3.80 17.60
C PRO A 284 10.36 3.06 18.86
N LYS A 285 9.42 2.77 19.76
CA LYS A 285 9.66 1.97 20.96
C LYS A 285 9.87 0.50 20.57
N GLN A 286 10.83 -0.14 21.24
CA GLN A 286 11.05 -1.59 21.17
C GLN A 286 10.48 -2.26 22.42
N LEU A 287 10.02 -3.49 22.30
CA LEU A 287 9.55 -4.27 23.44
C LEU A 287 10.65 -5.17 23.98
N ALA A 288 10.69 -5.35 25.31
CA ALA A 288 11.59 -6.29 25.93
C ALA A 288 11.29 -7.73 25.47
N PRO A 289 12.30 -8.60 25.32
CA PRO A 289 12.10 -9.98 24.84
C PRO A 289 11.04 -10.77 25.62
N ALA A 290 10.97 -10.62 26.95
CA ALA A 290 9.94 -11.26 27.77
C ALA A 290 8.52 -10.80 27.42
N THR A 291 8.34 -9.50 27.12
CA THR A 291 7.07 -8.95 26.63
C THR A 291 6.72 -9.51 25.25
N VAL A 292 7.70 -9.55 24.33
CA VAL A 292 7.53 -10.13 22.99
C VAL A 292 7.09 -11.59 23.06
N ALA A 293 7.76 -12.39 23.91
CA ALA A 293 7.42 -13.79 24.13
C ALA A 293 5.98 -13.95 24.64
N ARG A 294 5.58 -13.17 25.66
CA ARG A 294 4.26 -13.24 26.26
C ARG A 294 3.15 -12.87 25.28
N LEU A 295 3.28 -11.74 24.59
CA LEU A 295 2.29 -11.29 23.61
C LEU A 295 2.24 -12.25 22.42
N GLY A 296 3.40 -12.71 21.94
CA GLY A 296 3.49 -13.68 20.86
C GLY A 296 2.79 -14.99 21.19
N ARG A 297 2.99 -15.52 22.40
CA ARG A 297 2.31 -16.73 22.87
C ARG A 297 0.79 -16.59 22.91
N GLN A 298 0.29 -15.45 23.40
CA GLN A 298 -1.15 -15.17 23.44
C GLN A 298 -1.77 -15.12 22.05
N VAL A 299 -1.09 -14.50 21.08
CA VAL A 299 -1.51 -14.48 19.67
C VAL A 299 -1.49 -15.89 19.07
N LEU A 300 -0.44 -16.69 19.30
CA LEU A 300 -0.37 -18.07 18.82
C LEU A 300 -1.51 -18.95 19.36
N GLN A 301 -1.91 -18.77 20.62
CA GLN A 301 -3.06 -19.48 21.20
C GLN A 301 -4.36 -19.14 20.47
N VAL A 302 -4.58 -17.86 20.15
CA VAL A 302 -5.74 -17.42 19.36
C VAL A 302 -5.70 -18.02 17.94
N LEU A 303 -4.56 -17.95 17.26
CA LEU A 303 -4.39 -18.53 15.93
C LEU A 303 -4.68 -20.04 15.91
N LEU A 304 -4.15 -20.78 16.88
CA LEU A 304 -4.41 -22.21 17.01
C LEU A 304 -5.91 -22.49 17.17
N GLY A 305 -6.59 -21.74 18.03
CA GLY A 305 -8.04 -21.85 18.24
C GLY A 305 -8.84 -21.53 16.97
N LEU A 306 -8.45 -20.52 16.20
CA LEU A 306 -9.09 -20.18 14.93
C LEU A 306 -8.92 -21.31 13.91
N HIS A 307 -7.69 -21.80 13.73
CA HIS A 307 -7.37 -22.85 12.74
C HIS A 307 -8.13 -24.14 13.01
N GLN A 308 -8.28 -24.54 14.28
CA GLN A 308 -9.07 -25.70 14.70
C GLN A 308 -10.55 -25.61 14.30
N HIS A 309 -11.08 -24.39 14.16
CA HIS A 309 -12.46 -24.13 13.78
C HIS A 309 -12.62 -23.71 12.30
N GLY A 310 -11.55 -23.78 11.51
CA GLY A 310 -11.56 -23.44 10.08
C GLY A 310 -11.45 -21.96 9.75
N PHE A 311 -11.25 -21.11 10.77
CA PHE A 311 -10.99 -19.68 10.60
C PHE A 311 -9.49 -19.42 10.49
N HIS A 312 -9.10 -18.34 9.81
CA HIS A 312 -7.72 -17.88 9.72
C HIS A 312 -7.72 -16.36 9.89
N HIS A 313 -6.66 -15.80 10.47
CA HIS A 313 -6.64 -14.37 10.75
C HIS A 313 -6.40 -13.56 9.46
N GLY A 314 -5.48 -14.00 8.60
CA GLY A 314 -5.09 -13.42 7.30
C GLY A 314 -4.44 -12.03 7.34
N HIS A 315 -4.61 -11.31 8.45
CA HIS A 315 -4.33 -9.88 8.55
C HIS A 315 -3.52 -9.52 9.80
N LEU A 316 -2.68 -10.43 10.28
CA LEU A 316 -1.99 -10.23 11.55
C LEU A 316 -0.92 -9.15 11.38
N HIS A 317 -0.98 -8.12 12.22
CA HIS A 317 0.00 -7.05 12.34
C HIS A 317 -0.28 -6.24 13.62
N LEU A 318 0.67 -5.41 14.06
CA LEU A 318 0.53 -4.66 15.32
C LEU A 318 -0.70 -3.74 15.39
N GLY A 319 -1.17 -3.22 14.24
CA GLY A 319 -2.42 -2.46 14.17
C GLY A 319 -3.71 -3.26 14.49
N ASN A 320 -3.63 -4.60 14.54
CA ASN A 320 -4.74 -5.50 14.91
C ASN A 320 -4.48 -6.21 16.25
N ILE A 321 -3.57 -5.67 17.06
CA ILE A 321 -3.29 -6.09 18.43
C ILE A 321 -3.58 -4.90 19.35
N VAL A 322 -4.25 -5.11 20.46
CA VAL A 322 -4.51 -4.06 21.47
C VAL A 322 -4.01 -4.56 22.83
N LEU A 323 -3.34 -3.71 23.60
CA LEU A 323 -2.93 -4.05 24.96
C LEU A 323 -4.09 -3.88 25.96
N ARG A 324 -4.19 -4.82 26.89
CA ARG A 324 -5.08 -4.83 28.06
C ARG A 324 -4.23 -5.13 29.28
N GLY A 325 -3.64 -4.08 29.84
CA GLY A 325 -2.61 -4.18 30.87
C GLY A 325 -1.43 -4.98 30.35
N ASP A 326 -1.14 -6.11 30.99
CA ASP A 326 -0.04 -7.01 30.65
C ASP A 326 -0.38 -8.02 29.54
N ASN A 327 -1.62 -8.04 29.06
CA ASN A 327 -2.07 -8.98 28.04
C ASN A 327 -2.37 -8.25 26.73
N CYS A 328 -2.48 -9.00 25.64
CA CYS A 328 -3.05 -8.47 24.40
C CYS A 328 -4.37 -9.16 24.03
N VAL A 329 -5.15 -8.43 23.25
CA VAL A 329 -6.31 -8.97 22.53
C VAL A 329 -6.07 -8.81 21.02
N VAL A 330 -6.46 -9.83 20.27
CA VAL A 330 -6.44 -9.86 18.81
C VAL A 330 -7.77 -9.32 18.29
N THR A 331 -7.72 -8.44 17.28
CA THR A 331 -8.90 -7.81 16.66
C THR A 331 -8.94 -8.13 15.16
N ALA A 332 -10.03 -7.77 14.49
CA ALA A 332 -10.16 -7.79 13.03
C ALA A 332 -10.18 -9.20 12.40
N LEU A 333 -10.63 -10.20 13.16
CA LEU A 333 -10.81 -11.60 12.74
C LEU A 333 -11.73 -11.73 11.51
N GLN A 334 -12.63 -10.78 11.31
CA GLN A 334 -13.58 -10.75 10.20
C GLN A 334 -12.98 -10.35 8.84
N ASN A 335 -11.79 -9.75 8.82
CA ASN A 335 -11.23 -9.21 7.57
C ASN A 335 -11.06 -10.29 6.48
N GLN A 336 -10.69 -11.51 6.87
CA GLN A 336 -10.53 -12.63 5.95
C GLN A 336 -11.89 -13.09 5.39
N LEU A 337 -12.94 -13.10 6.22
CA LEU A 337 -14.30 -13.42 5.81
C LEU A 337 -14.87 -12.41 4.81
N LEU A 338 -14.46 -11.16 4.93
CA LEU A 338 -14.82 -10.06 4.04
C LEU A 338 -14.01 -10.06 2.73
N GLY A 339 -13.10 -11.02 2.55
CA GLY A 339 -12.31 -11.15 1.32
C GLY A 339 -11.27 -10.04 1.14
N LEU A 340 -10.85 -9.38 2.22
CA LEU A 340 -9.91 -8.28 2.12
C LEU A 340 -8.49 -8.81 1.81
N PRO A 341 -7.68 -8.07 1.05
CA PRO A 341 -6.27 -8.39 0.87
C PRO A 341 -5.45 -8.02 2.12
N SER A 342 -4.42 -8.80 2.41
CA SER A 342 -3.50 -8.56 3.54
C SER A 342 -2.51 -7.44 3.26
N ARG A 343 -2.11 -6.69 4.30
CA ARG A 343 -1.05 -5.66 4.20
C ARG A 343 0.26 -6.26 3.65
N LEU A 344 0.54 -7.51 4.01
CA LEU A 344 1.75 -8.22 3.60
C LEU A 344 1.62 -8.92 2.24
N ARG A 345 0.47 -8.80 1.55
CA ARG A 345 0.24 -9.43 0.25
C ARG A 345 1.35 -9.13 -0.76
N PRO A 346 1.86 -7.89 -0.89
CA PRO A 346 2.98 -7.59 -1.79
C PRO A 346 4.27 -8.33 -1.48
N LEU A 347 4.51 -8.72 -0.22
CA LEU A 347 5.67 -9.54 0.15
C LEU A 347 5.39 -11.01 -0.10
N ILE A 348 4.22 -11.50 0.31
CA ILE A 348 3.82 -12.91 0.21
C ILE A 348 3.80 -13.43 -1.24
N VAL A 349 3.45 -12.60 -2.22
CA VAL A 349 3.49 -12.99 -3.65
C VAL A 349 4.88 -13.39 -4.14
N HIS A 350 5.94 -12.97 -3.46
CA HIS A 350 7.31 -13.36 -3.79
C HIS A 350 7.69 -14.75 -3.20
N LEU A 351 6.89 -15.28 -2.28
CA LEU A 351 7.25 -16.45 -1.45
C LEU A 351 6.52 -17.72 -1.88
N LYS A 352 7.16 -18.54 -2.73
CA LYS A 352 6.57 -19.75 -3.33
C LYS A 352 5.96 -20.74 -2.33
N LYS A 353 6.49 -20.84 -1.11
CA LYS A 353 5.97 -21.79 -0.09
C LYS A 353 4.90 -21.21 0.83
N VAL A 354 4.77 -19.89 0.90
CA VAL A 354 3.71 -19.24 1.69
C VAL A 354 2.46 -19.17 0.82
N ARG A 355 1.69 -20.26 0.80
CA ARG A 355 0.57 -20.45 -0.15
C ARG A 355 -0.74 -20.93 0.48
N SER A 356 -0.73 -21.24 1.77
CA SER A 356 -1.93 -21.60 2.54
C SER A 356 -2.30 -20.48 3.50
N ALA A 357 -3.56 -20.42 3.92
CA ALA A 357 -4.02 -19.45 4.90
C ALA A 357 -3.28 -19.58 6.25
N GLU A 358 -2.96 -20.81 6.68
CA GLU A 358 -2.11 -21.06 7.86
C GLU A 358 -0.70 -20.49 7.68
N ALA A 359 -0.05 -20.74 6.54
CA ALA A 359 1.29 -20.20 6.28
C ALA A 359 1.29 -18.67 6.22
N VAL A 360 0.22 -18.05 5.71
CA VAL A 360 0.05 -16.59 5.72
C VAL A 360 -0.06 -16.05 7.15
N ASP A 361 -0.78 -16.73 8.03
CA ASP A 361 -0.87 -16.35 9.45
C ASP A 361 0.50 -16.46 10.14
N VAL A 362 1.22 -17.57 9.92
CA VAL A 362 2.56 -17.81 10.48
C VAL A 362 3.58 -16.78 9.97
N TYR A 363 3.56 -16.49 8.67
CA TYR A 363 4.44 -15.46 8.08
C TYR A 363 4.13 -14.08 8.65
N SER A 364 2.84 -13.74 8.78
CA SER A 364 2.39 -12.47 9.37
C SER A 364 2.78 -12.37 10.84
N PHE A 365 2.77 -13.50 11.57
CA PHE A 365 3.27 -13.59 12.94
C PHE A 365 4.77 -13.29 13.01
N GLY A 366 5.58 -13.80 12.09
CA GLY A 366 7.00 -13.46 11.98
C GLY A 366 7.26 -11.95 11.85
N HIS A 367 6.53 -11.30 10.94
CA HIS A 367 6.58 -9.84 10.78
C HIS A 367 6.13 -9.09 12.03
N MET A 368 5.14 -9.61 12.75
CA MET A 368 4.68 -9.04 14.01
C MET A 368 5.76 -9.14 15.11
N ILE A 369 6.41 -10.31 15.27
CA ILE A 369 7.52 -10.48 16.21
C ILE A 369 8.68 -9.55 15.85
N TYR A 370 9.03 -9.44 14.57
CA TYR A 370 10.06 -8.53 14.08
C TYR A 370 9.74 -7.07 14.46
N GLU A 371 8.52 -6.61 14.16
CA GLU A 371 8.10 -5.22 14.41
C GLU A 371 8.09 -4.90 15.92
N MET A 372 7.66 -5.83 16.78
CA MET A 372 7.75 -5.66 18.24
C MET A 372 9.19 -5.57 18.76
N THR A 373 10.09 -6.36 18.16
CA THR A 373 11.49 -6.47 18.61
C THR A 373 12.29 -5.23 18.20
N PHE A 374 12.13 -4.77 16.96
CA PHE A 374 12.98 -3.71 16.39
C PHE A 374 12.27 -2.35 16.30
N GLY A 375 10.98 -2.29 16.65
CA GLY A 375 10.17 -1.06 16.59
C GLY A 375 9.83 -0.62 15.16
N ARG A 376 10.24 -1.37 14.15
CA ARG A 376 10.05 -1.02 12.73
C ARG A 376 9.65 -2.25 11.91
N PRO A 377 8.85 -2.07 10.84
CA PRO A 377 8.46 -3.19 9.99
C PRO A 377 9.66 -3.74 9.22
N CYS A 378 9.65 -5.05 8.93
CA CYS A 378 10.57 -5.65 7.97
C CYS A 378 10.11 -5.28 6.55
N SER A 379 10.96 -4.57 5.80
CA SER A 379 10.63 -4.06 4.46
C SER A 379 10.82 -5.11 3.35
N SER A 380 11.61 -6.14 3.61
CA SER A 380 11.91 -7.21 2.66
C SER A 380 11.00 -8.43 2.83
N PRO A 381 10.78 -9.23 1.77
CA PRO A 381 10.05 -10.50 1.88
C PRO A 381 10.72 -11.53 2.80
N THR A 382 12.05 -11.52 2.89
CA THR A 382 12.85 -12.38 3.77
C THR A 382 13.92 -11.56 4.47
N CYS A 383 14.41 -12.03 5.62
CA CYS A 383 15.40 -11.36 6.45
C CYS A 383 16.37 -12.39 7.05
N ASP A 384 17.63 -12.34 6.61
CA ASP A 384 18.69 -13.25 7.09
C ASP A 384 19.64 -12.56 8.10
N SER A 385 19.54 -11.23 8.25
CA SER A 385 20.34 -10.44 9.18
C SER A 385 19.46 -9.56 10.05
N PHE A 386 19.45 -9.84 11.36
CA PHE A 386 18.63 -9.13 12.34
C PHE A 386 19.44 -8.05 13.07
N PRO A 387 18.85 -6.86 13.30
CA PRO A 387 19.48 -5.83 14.13
C PRO A 387 19.80 -6.33 15.55
N ALA A 388 20.86 -5.81 16.17
CA ALA A 388 21.14 -6.02 17.58
C ALA A 388 20.41 -4.96 18.45
N PRO A 389 20.04 -5.29 19.71
CA PRO A 389 20.18 -6.59 20.36
C PRO A 389 19.06 -7.58 19.97
N CYS A 390 19.41 -8.85 19.77
CA CYS A 390 18.45 -9.92 19.48
C CYS A 390 18.91 -11.20 20.19
N PRO A 391 18.28 -11.59 21.32
CA PRO A 391 18.66 -12.79 22.07
C PRO A 391 18.62 -14.06 21.20
N PRO A 392 19.45 -15.08 21.49
CA PRO A 392 19.54 -16.29 20.67
C PRO A 392 18.21 -16.99 20.42
N GLU A 393 17.36 -17.11 21.44
CA GLU A 393 16.05 -17.78 21.33
C GLU A 393 15.03 -16.95 20.53
N LEU A 394 15.11 -15.61 20.59
CA LEU A 394 14.28 -14.75 19.75
C LEU A 394 14.77 -14.77 18.30
N ARG A 395 16.09 -14.79 18.11
CA ARG A 395 16.72 -14.92 16.81
C ARG A 395 16.33 -16.22 16.12
N SER A 396 16.35 -17.35 16.82
CA SER A 396 15.94 -18.65 16.25
C SER A 396 14.47 -18.65 15.81
N VAL A 397 13.57 -17.99 16.55
CA VAL A 397 12.17 -17.80 16.12
C VAL A 397 12.11 -16.99 14.82
N LEU A 398 12.82 -15.86 14.75
CA LEU A 398 12.81 -15.00 13.57
C LEU A 398 13.42 -15.69 12.34
N GLU A 399 14.49 -16.45 12.52
CA GLU A 399 15.11 -17.26 11.46
C GLU A 399 14.13 -18.32 10.94
N ALA A 400 13.40 -18.99 11.81
CA ALA A 400 12.39 -19.99 11.44
C ALA A 400 11.16 -19.40 10.71
N LEU A 401 10.94 -18.08 10.80
CA LEU A 401 9.75 -17.41 10.26
C LEU A 401 10.03 -16.52 9.05
N LEU A 402 11.20 -15.88 8.99
CA LEU A 402 11.52 -14.83 8.02
C LEU A 402 12.79 -15.07 7.21
N SER A 403 13.63 -16.05 7.57
CA SER A 403 14.84 -16.32 6.77
C SER A 403 14.49 -16.76 5.34
N THR A 404 15.43 -16.53 4.44
CA THR A 404 15.33 -16.98 3.06
C THR A 404 15.14 -18.50 2.98
N GLU A 405 15.80 -19.25 3.88
CA GLU A 405 15.72 -20.70 3.92
C GLU A 405 14.35 -21.19 4.43
N ALA A 406 13.86 -20.62 5.54
CA ALA A 406 12.53 -20.94 6.07
C ALA A 406 11.43 -20.69 5.03
N CYS A 407 11.48 -19.53 4.36
CA CYS A 407 10.49 -19.18 3.34
C CYS A 407 10.60 -20.02 2.05
N LYS A 408 11.71 -20.75 1.83
CA LYS A 408 11.90 -21.68 0.71
C LYS A 408 11.51 -23.13 1.03
N ASN A 409 11.63 -23.55 2.29
CA ASN A 409 11.36 -24.93 2.69
C ASN A 409 9.95 -25.10 3.26
N GLY A 410 9.38 -24.06 3.86
CA GLY A 410 8.08 -24.09 4.51
C GLY A 410 8.21 -23.57 5.94
N LEU A 411 7.14 -22.94 6.42
CA LEU A 411 7.10 -22.35 7.76
C LEU A 411 6.61 -23.38 8.79
N PRO A 412 7.01 -23.26 10.07
CA PRO A 412 6.51 -24.13 11.14
C PRO A 412 4.99 -23.95 11.35
N SER A 413 4.32 -24.97 11.89
CA SER A 413 2.93 -24.85 12.33
C SER A 413 2.81 -23.99 13.58
N VAL A 414 1.62 -23.45 13.85
CA VAL A 414 1.33 -22.70 15.09
C VAL A 414 1.59 -23.56 16.34
N ALA A 415 1.25 -24.86 16.27
CA ALA A 415 1.50 -25.79 17.37
C ALA A 415 3.01 -25.95 17.65
N ASN A 416 3.84 -26.07 16.60
CA ASN A 416 5.30 -26.17 16.75
C ASN A 416 5.89 -24.88 17.32
N LEU A 417 5.37 -23.71 16.93
CA LEU A 417 5.79 -22.43 17.49
C LEU A 417 5.47 -22.32 18.98
N LEU A 418 4.28 -22.76 19.42
CA LEU A 418 3.94 -22.79 20.86
C LEU A 418 4.88 -23.68 21.69
N MET A 419 5.52 -24.66 21.05
CA MET A 419 6.51 -25.54 21.69
C MET A 419 7.93 -24.96 21.67
N HIS A 420 8.17 -23.85 20.97
CA HIS A 420 9.49 -23.24 20.92
C HIS A 420 9.88 -22.65 22.30
N PRO A 421 11.12 -22.84 22.80
CA PRO A 421 11.54 -22.41 24.14
C PRO A 421 11.23 -20.95 24.46
N PHE A 422 11.42 -20.06 23.48
CA PHE A 422 11.09 -18.64 23.58
C PHE A 422 9.65 -18.38 24.06
N PHE A 423 8.67 -19.18 23.62
CA PHE A 423 7.26 -19.03 24.02
C PHE A 423 6.86 -19.92 25.19
N GLN A 424 7.57 -21.02 25.46
CA GLN A 424 7.28 -21.89 26.60
C GLN A 424 7.71 -21.28 27.94
N ASN A 425 8.80 -20.51 27.96
CA ASN A 425 9.36 -19.93 29.18
C ASN A 425 8.50 -18.82 29.81
N VAL A 426 7.35 -18.49 29.21
CA VAL A 426 6.40 -17.51 29.74
C VAL A 426 5.39 -18.22 30.63
N ALA A 427 5.31 -17.80 31.90
CA ALA A 427 4.30 -18.29 32.83
C ALA A 427 2.88 -18.07 32.27
N PRO A 428 2.01 -19.11 32.25
CA PRO A 428 0.63 -18.94 31.81
C PRO A 428 -0.08 -18.03 32.80
N ALA A 429 -0.64 -16.92 32.32
CA ALA A 429 -1.20 -15.87 33.16
C ALA A 429 -2.26 -16.33 34.17
N ASN A 430 -2.87 -17.53 34.01
CA ASN A 430 -3.89 -18.09 34.93
C ASN A 430 -3.90 -19.64 35.00
N GLY A 431 -2.77 -20.33 34.77
CA GLY A 431 -2.67 -21.80 34.90
C GLY A 431 -3.47 -22.66 33.87
N SER A 432 -4.45 -22.10 33.17
CA SER A 432 -5.22 -22.74 32.10
C SER A 432 -5.18 -21.92 30.80
N THR A 433 -4.97 -22.60 29.67
CA THR A 433 -5.09 -21.97 28.34
C THR A 433 -6.57 -21.92 27.97
N ALA A 434 -7.14 -20.70 27.91
CA ALA A 434 -8.49 -20.52 27.42
C ALA A 434 -8.62 -21.11 26.01
N LYS A 435 -9.60 -21.99 25.81
CA LYS A 435 -9.91 -22.55 24.49
C LYS A 435 -10.91 -21.65 23.80
N LEU A 436 -10.72 -21.41 22.50
CA LEU A 436 -11.69 -20.71 21.68
C LEU A 436 -12.89 -21.64 21.44
N ALA A 437 -14.03 -21.37 22.09
CA ALA A 437 -15.23 -22.19 21.96
C ALA A 437 -16.12 -21.65 20.83
N LEU A 438 -16.02 -22.24 19.63
CA LEU A 438 -16.86 -21.89 18.48
C LEU A 438 -17.65 -23.11 17.98
N ARG A 439 -18.98 -23.00 17.95
CA ARG A 439 -19.84 -24.03 17.35
C ARG A 439 -20.16 -23.65 15.90
N VAL A 440 -19.30 -24.07 14.97
CA VAL A 440 -19.46 -23.76 13.55
C VAL A 440 -20.43 -24.76 12.91
N PRO A 441 -21.55 -24.30 12.30
CA PRO A 441 -22.45 -25.17 11.54
C PRO A 441 -21.72 -25.90 10.40
N SER A 442 -22.12 -27.12 10.08
CA SER A 442 -21.49 -27.93 9.02
C SER A 442 -21.53 -27.23 7.66
N SER A 443 -22.66 -26.62 7.30
CA SER A 443 -22.81 -25.85 6.06
C SER A 443 -21.81 -24.70 5.97
N LEU A 444 -21.65 -23.94 7.06
CA LEU A 444 -20.68 -22.85 7.12
C LEU A 444 -19.24 -23.38 7.05
N LYS A 445 -18.96 -24.52 7.70
CA LYS A 445 -17.63 -25.14 7.66
C LYS A 445 -17.21 -25.49 6.23
N ASP A 446 -18.15 -26.03 5.43
CA ASP A 446 -17.91 -26.33 4.01
C ASP A 446 -17.72 -25.07 3.18
N ALA A 447 -18.55 -24.03 3.41
CA ALA A 447 -18.41 -22.73 2.76
C ALA A 447 -17.05 -22.07 3.06
N LEU A 448 -16.61 -22.07 4.33
CA LEU A 448 -15.29 -21.56 4.75
C LEU A 448 -14.15 -22.33 4.09
N LYS A 449 -14.26 -23.67 4.01
CA LYS A 449 -13.25 -24.51 3.34
C LYS A 449 -13.16 -24.18 1.85
N MET A 450 -14.29 -23.98 1.18
CA MET A 450 -14.33 -23.60 -0.24
C MET A 450 -13.74 -22.20 -0.47
N ALA A 451 -14.17 -21.21 0.32
CA ALA A 451 -13.67 -19.84 0.23
C ALA A 451 -12.15 -19.76 0.47
N ARG A 452 -11.64 -20.51 1.45
CA ARG A 452 -10.20 -20.65 1.69
C ARG A 452 -9.47 -21.21 0.47
N SER A 453 -9.96 -22.31 -0.10
CA SER A 453 -9.36 -22.95 -1.27
C SER A 453 -9.26 -21.98 -2.46
N LEU A 454 -10.31 -21.19 -2.71
CA LEU A 454 -10.32 -20.19 -3.78
C LEU A 454 -9.33 -19.05 -3.50
N THR A 455 -9.25 -18.57 -2.27
CA THR A 455 -8.27 -17.54 -1.84
C THR A 455 -6.84 -18.03 -2.04
N GLU A 456 -6.54 -19.25 -1.61
CA GLU A 456 -5.22 -19.88 -1.78
C GLU A 456 -4.88 -20.10 -3.25
N LYS A 457 -5.87 -20.48 -4.08
CA LYS A 457 -5.69 -20.64 -5.52
C LYS A 457 -5.34 -19.32 -6.20
N ARG A 458 -6.03 -18.22 -5.85
CA ARG A 458 -5.71 -16.89 -6.38
C ARG A 458 -4.30 -16.45 -5.99
N LEU A 459 -3.91 -16.65 -4.73
CA LEU A 459 -2.53 -16.38 -4.28
C LEU A 459 -1.50 -17.16 -5.10
N GLN A 460 -1.73 -18.44 -5.34
CA GLN A 460 -0.81 -19.28 -6.12
C GLN A 460 -0.72 -18.83 -7.59
N GLU A 461 -1.83 -18.37 -8.18
CA GLU A 461 -1.85 -17.82 -9.53
C GLU A 461 -1.08 -16.50 -9.60
N ASP A 462 -1.29 -15.57 -8.66
CA ASP A 462 -0.51 -14.32 -8.59
C ASP A 462 0.99 -14.60 -8.45
N GLN A 463 1.37 -15.56 -7.59
CA GLN A 463 2.76 -15.98 -7.42
C GLN A 463 3.34 -16.56 -8.73
N LYS A 464 2.54 -17.31 -9.50
CA LYS A 464 2.94 -17.88 -10.78
C LYS A 464 3.14 -16.80 -11.83
N GLN A 465 2.21 -15.85 -11.90
CA GLN A 465 2.25 -14.74 -12.84
C GLN A 465 3.43 -13.81 -12.55
N LEU A 466 3.67 -13.46 -11.28
CA LEU A 466 4.84 -12.66 -10.91
C LEU A 466 6.17 -13.33 -11.31
N ARG A 467 6.27 -14.65 -11.17
CA ARG A 467 7.45 -15.41 -11.62
C ARG A 467 7.62 -15.35 -13.14
N GLN A 468 6.53 -15.51 -13.89
CA GLN A 468 6.54 -15.41 -15.35
C GLN A 468 6.96 -14.01 -15.78
N HIS A 469 6.36 -12.97 -15.19
CA HIS A 469 6.73 -11.57 -15.44
C HIS A 469 8.20 -11.30 -15.12
N THR A 470 8.69 -11.75 -13.96
CA THR A 470 10.10 -11.57 -13.56
C THR A 470 11.05 -12.25 -14.54
N LYS A 471 10.69 -13.45 -15.03
CA LYS A 471 11.48 -14.18 -16.03
C LYS A 471 11.53 -13.44 -17.37
N LEU A 472 10.37 -12.95 -17.84
CA LEU A 472 10.26 -12.20 -19.08
C LEU A 472 11.01 -10.86 -19.00
N SER A 473 10.83 -10.11 -17.92
CA SER A 473 11.53 -8.83 -17.70
C SER A 473 13.06 -9.02 -17.67
N LYS A 474 13.56 -10.06 -17.00
CA LYS A 474 15.00 -10.39 -17.02
C LYS A 474 15.50 -10.78 -18.41
N ALA A 475 14.69 -11.49 -19.20
CA ALA A 475 15.05 -11.84 -20.57
C ALA A 475 15.08 -10.61 -21.47
N GLN A 476 14.08 -9.73 -21.37
CA GLN A 476 14.02 -8.45 -22.10
C GLN A 476 15.22 -7.56 -21.76
N ALA A 477 15.58 -7.42 -20.48
CA ALA A 477 16.74 -6.64 -20.06
C ALA A 477 18.06 -7.16 -20.67
N ARG A 478 18.22 -8.48 -20.81
CA ARG A 478 19.39 -9.07 -21.48
C ARG A 478 19.42 -8.77 -22.97
N LEU A 479 18.27 -8.89 -23.65
CA LEU A 479 18.15 -8.55 -25.07
C LEU A 479 18.49 -7.08 -25.32
N SER A 480 17.97 -6.17 -24.48
CA SER A 480 18.30 -4.73 -24.58
C SER A 480 19.79 -4.45 -24.36
N GLN A 481 20.44 -5.13 -23.40
CA GLN A 481 21.89 -5.01 -23.20
C GLN A 481 22.69 -5.53 -24.40
N ASP A 482 22.25 -6.62 -25.03
CA ASP A 482 22.89 -7.17 -26.22
C ASP A 482 22.75 -6.23 -27.42
N ASP A 483 21.58 -5.60 -27.59
CA ASP A 483 21.35 -4.61 -28.65
C ASP A 483 22.18 -3.33 -28.43
N ASP A 484 22.28 -2.84 -27.20
CA ASP A 484 23.15 -1.71 -26.84
C ASP A 484 24.63 -2.05 -27.11
N ARG A 485 25.06 -3.27 -26.80
CA ARG A 485 26.42 -3.75 -27.10
C ARG A 485 26.69 -3.81 -28.59
N LYS A 486 25.75 -4.33 -29.39
CA LYS A 486 25.85 -4.36 -30.86
C LYS A 486 25.92 -2.95 -31.44
N LYS A 487 25.09 -2.02 -30.95
CA LYS A 487 25.09 -0.62 -31.40
C LYS A 487 26.43 0.06 -31.13
N ARG A 488 27.01 -0.11 -29.93
CA ARG A 488 28.35 0.41 -29.60
C ARG A 488 29.45 -0.16 -30.50
N LEU A 489 29.41 -1.46 -30.81
CA LEU A 489 30.36 -2.09 -31.72
C LEU A 489 30.27 -1.52 -33.15
N LEU A 490 29.06 -1.26 -33.64
CA LEU A 490 28.83 -0.61 -34.94
C LEU A 490 29.35 0.83 -34.96
N GLU A 491 29.15 1.59 -33.89
CA GLU A 491 29.66 2.96 -33.76
C GLU A 491 31.19 3.01 -33.73
N LEU A 492 31.84 2.08 -33.01
CA LEU A 492 33.31 1.96 -33.00
C LEU A 492 33.86 1.64 -34.40
N ARG A 493 33.26 0.70 -35.13
CA ARG A 493 33.66 0.39 -36.51
C ARG A 493 33.50 1.57 -37.46
N LYS A 494 32.40 2.33 -37.33
CA LYS A 494 32.18 3.56 -38.10
C LYS A 494 33.23 4.61 -37.76
N ALA A 495 33.55 4.81 -36.48
CA ALA A 495 34.59 5.74 -36.05
C ALA A 495 35.98 5.34 -36.58
N GLU A 496 36.31 4.05 -36.57
CA GLU A 496 37.56 3.53 -37.16
C GLU A 496 37.62 3.73 -38.68
N SER A 497 36.53 3.46 -39.40
CA SER A 497 36.47 3.72 -40.85
C SER A 497 36.60 5.21 -41.17
N SER A 498 35.97 6.07 -40.38
CA SER A 498 36.09 7.53 -40.49
C SER A 498 37.52 8.01 -40.23
N ARG A 499 38.18 7.46 -39.20
CA ARG A 499 39.57 7.77 -38.84
C ARG A 499 40.56 7.28 -39.89
N THR A 500 40.27 6.15 -40.54
CA THR A 500 41.09 5.60 -41.64
C THR A 500 40.93 6.44 -42.92
N GLN A 501 39.72 6.92 -43.23
CA GLN A 501 39.49 7.88 -44.32
C GLN A 501 40.14 9.25 -44.08
N ALA A 502 40.16 9.75 -42.84
CA ALA A 502 40.88 10.98 -42.48
C ALA A 502 42.41 10.80 -42.60
N ARG A 503 42.93 9.59 -42.35
CA ARG A 503 44.36 9.26 -42.51
C ARG A 503 44.79 9.10 -43.96
N SER A 504 43.91 8.63 -44.84
CA SER A 504 44.18 8.51 -46.29
C SER A 504 43.99 9.82 -47.07
N THR A 505 43.31 10.82 -46.50
CA THR A 505 43.26 12.19 -47.04
C THR A 505 44.44 13.05 -46.60
N SER A 506 45.12 12.69 -45.52
CA SER A 506 46.36 13.35 -45.06
C SER A 506 47.62 12.90 -45.80
N THR A 507 47.58 11.84 -46.63
CA THR A 507 48.76 11.33 -47.36
C THR A 507 48.87 11.82 -48.82
N ARG A 508 48.15 12.89 -49.19
CA ARG A 508 48.23 13.49 -50.54
C ARG A 508 48.91 14.87 -50.58
N ALA A 509 49.64 15.25 -49.54
CA ALA A 509 50.63 16.31 -49.60
C ALA A 509 51.95 15.75 -49.08
N GLU A 510 53.03 16.02 -49.84
CA GLU A 510 54.43 15.70 -49.54
C GLU A 510 54.92 14.30 -49.94
N ALA A 511 55.32 14.21 -51.21
CA ALA A 511 56.48 13.42 -51.60
C ALA A 511 57.59 14.40 -52.00
N THR A 512 58.71 14.44 -51.25
CA THR A 512 60.07 14.44 -51.82
C THR A 512 61.14 14.34 -50.72
N SER A 513 62.16 13.56 -51.06
CA SER A 513 63.54 13.57 -50.55
C SER A 513 63.97 12.41 -49.64
N VAL A 514 65.10 11.84 -50.03
CA VAL A 514 65.67 10.55 -49.68
C VAL A 514 66.78 10.70 -48.62
N MET A 515 66.70 9.85 -47.59
CA MET A 515 67.71 9.30 -46.66
C MET A 515 68.90 10.18 -46.18
N LYS A 516 68.98 10.33 -44.86
CA LYS A 516 70.14 9.95 -44.01
C LYS A 516 69.66 9.68 -42.57
N THR A 517 70.19 8.63 -41.95
CA THR A 517 69.86 8.11 -40.61
C THR A 517 70.40 8.99 -39.47
N PRO A 518 69.64 9.17 -38.37
CA PRO A 518 70.18 9.44 -37.03
C PRO A 518 69.85 8.30 -36.03
N PRO A 519 70.50 8.26 -34.84
CA PRO A 519 70.60 7.08 -33.97
C PRO A 519 69.31 6.79 -33.16
N PRO A 520 69.20 5.61 -32.51
CA PRO A 520 67.99 5.22 -31.79
C PRO A 520 67.71 6.12 -30.57
N PRO A 521 66.43 6.40 -30.25
CA PRO A 521 66.05 7.13 -29.04
C PRO A 521 66.17 6.25 -27.78
N PRO A 522 66.37 6.84 -26.59
CA PRO A 522 66.50 6.10 -25.33
C PRO A 522 65.17 5.46 -24.90
N PRO A 523 65.21 4.42 -24.02
CA PRO A 523 64.00 3.71 -23.59
C PRO A 523 63.04 4.62 -22.81
N PRO A 524 61.72 4.33 -22.85
CA PRO A 524 60.71 5.14 -22.18
C PRO A 524 60.86 5.07 -20.65
N PRO A 525 60.50 6.16 -19.92
CA PRO A 525 60.55 6.17 -18.46
C PRO A 525 59.48 5.21 -17.88
N PRO A 526 59.72 4.64 -16.68
CA PRO A 526 58.77 3.76 -16.02
C PRO A 526 57.48 4.51 -15.64
N PRO A 527 56.34 3.78 -15.52
CA PRO A 527 55.06 4.38 -15.18
C PRO A 527 55.09 5.03 -13.79
N PRO A 528 54.36 6.15 -13.58
CA PRO A 528 54.32 6.84 -12.30
C PRO A 528 53.64 5.97 -11.22
N PRO A 529 54.06 6.08 -9.94
CA PRO A 529 53.49 5.31 -8.84
C PRO A 529 52.02 5.72 -8.56
N PRO A 530 51.24 4.84 -7.90
CA PRO A 530 49.83 5.08 -7.64
C PRO A 530 49.60 6.33 -6.78
N ILE A 531 48.66 7.16 -7.22
CA ILE A 531 48.23 8.39 -6.53
C ILE A 531 47.57 8.03 -5.20
N SER A 532 48.05 8.65 -4.12
CA SER A 532 47.51 8.54 -2.77
C SER A 532 46.09 9.13 -2.67
N PRO A 533 45.22 8.65 -1.77
CA PRO A 533 43.89 9.21 -1.59
C PRO A 533 43.95 10.67 -1.08
N PRO A 534 42.96 11.52 -1.43
CA PRO A 534 42.95 12.92 -1.03
C PRO A 534 42.74 13.08 0.49
N PRO A 535 43.24 14.18 1.09
CA PRO A 535 43.09 14.43 2.52
C PRO A 535 41.63 14.73 2.91
N PRO A 536 41.24 14.47 4.17
CA PRO A 536 39.89 14.71 4.66
C PRO A 536 39.57 16.21 4.74
N PRO A 537 38.28 16.59 4.64
CA PRO A 537 37.86 17.99 4.73
C PRO A 537 38.07 18.56 6.15
N PRO A 538 38.28 19.87 6.28
CA PRO A 538 38.45 20.52 7.58
C PRO A 538 37.15 20.45 8.43
N PRO A 539 37.27 20.46 9.76
CA PRO A 539 36.12 20.39 10.65
C PRO A 539 35.27 21.67 10.60
N PRO A 540 33.96 21.58 10.91
CA PRO A 540 33.08 22.73 10.97
C PRO A 540 33.47 23.67 12.13
N PRO A 541 33.24 25.00 11.99
CA PRO A 541 33.51 25.93 13.07
C PRO A 541 32.60 25.65 14.28
N GLY A 542 33.19 25.70 15.47
CA GLY A 542 32.49 25.46 16.74
C GLY A 542 31.40 26.51 17.05
N PRO A 543 30.51 26.22 18.02
CA PRO A 543 29.44 27.14 18.41
C PRO A 543 30.03 28.38 19.12
N PRO A 544 29.43 29.56 18.98
CA PRO A 544 29.91 30.75 19.68
C PRO A 544 29.56 30.66 21.16
N THR A 545 30.55 30.81 22.03
CA THR A 545 30.35 31.13 23.44
C THR A 545 30.05 32.62 23.62
N PRO A 546 29.30 33.00 24.67
CA PRO A 546 28.73 34.33 24.82
C PRO A 546 29.73 35.30 25.44
N GLY A 547 29.86 36.50 24.88
CA GLY A 547 30.50 37.60 25.61
C GLY A 547 30.95 38.81 24.77
N SER A 548 30.22 39.91 24.95
CA SER A 548 30.72 41.30 25.04
C SER A 548 31.39 41.96 23.82
N GLY A 549 30.75 43.01 23.31
CA GLY A 549 31.50 44.23 22.91
C GLY A 549 31.29 44.77 21.50
N SER A 550 30.33 45.69 21.37
CA SER A 550 30.36 46.94 20.59
C SER A 550 30.55 46.96 19.05
N SER A 551 29.51 47.54 18.42
CA SER A 551 29.47 48.54 17.33
C SER A 551 29.84 48.14 15.89
N GLY A 552 28.83 48.13 15.01
CA GLY A 552 29.00 48.16 13.55
C GLY A 552 27.70 47.99 12.74
N SER A 553 26.94 49.07 12.58
CA SER A 553 25.88 49.38 11.57
C SER A 553 24.95 48.27 11.03
N SER A 554 23.68 48.30 11.47
CA SER A 554 22.54 47.57 10.90
C SER A 554 21.59 48.53 10.16
N THR A 555 21.55 48.49 8.82
CA THR A 555 20.62 49.34 8.03
C THR A 555 19.60 48.54 7.19
N ASP A 556 19.72 47.21 7.08
CA ASP A 556 18.86 46.41 6.18
C ASP A 556 17.73 45.63 6.87
N ARG A 557 17.71 45.56 8.21
CA ARG A 557 16.72 44.74 8.94
C ARG A 557 15.49 45.50 9.45
N SER A 558 15.51 46.83 9.43
CA SER A 558 14.38 47.70 9.81
C SER A 558 13.41 48.01 8.66
N ALA A 559 13.86 47.91 7.40
CA ALA A 559 13.04 48.19 6.23
C ALA A 559 11.98 47.10 5.96
N LEU A 560 12.27 45.83 6.30
CA LEU A 560 11.35 44.71 6.08
C LEU A 560 10.21 44.65 7.10
N LEU A 561 10.42 45.18 8.32
CA LEU A 561 9.43 45.15 9.40
C LEU A 561 8.44 46.33 9.34
N CYS A 562 8.77 47.45 8.68
CA CYS A 562 7.83 48.54 8.44
C CYS A 562 6.78 48.23 7.35
N SER A 563 7.06 47.31 6.42
CA SER A 563 6.13 46.98 5.32
C SER A 563 4.98 46.05 5.74
N ILE A 564 5.05 45.41 6.91
CA ILE A 564 4.05 44.44 7.38
C ILE A 564 3.01 45.08 8.33
N THR A 565 3.30 46.25 8.91
CA THR A 565 2.41 46.90 9.89
C THR A 565 1.49 47.98 9.31
N SER A 566 1.57 48.30 8.02
CA SER A 566 0.77 49.37 7.39
C SER A 566 -0.26 48.85 6.38
N PHE A 567 -1.03 47.82 6.76
CA PHE A 567 -2.21 47.40 6.00
C PHE A 567 -3.45 48.24 6.39
N ASN A 568 -3.83 49.20 5.56
CA ASN A 568 -5.02 50.03 5.76
C ASN A 568 -6.23 49.47 4.99
N LYS A 569 -7.13 48.79 5.71
CA LYS A 569 -8.37 48.19 5.19
C LYS A 569 -9.34 49.22 4.57
N GLY A 570 -9.19 50.51 4.89
CA GLY A 570 -10.03 51.61 4.37
C GLY A 570 -9.70 52.07 2.95
N ALA A 571 -8.57 51.66 2.38
CA ALA A 571 -8.13 52.04 1.04
C ALA A 571 -8.66 51.13 -0.09
N LEU A 572 -9.42 50.08 0.26
CA LEU A 572 -10.01 49.17 -0.72
C LEU A 572 -11.28 49.78 -1.33
N ARG A 573 -11.30 49.93 -2.67
CA ARG A 573 -12.50 50.34 -3.42
C ARG A 573 -13.64 49.34 -3.17
N ARG A 574 -14.83 49.83 -2.82
CA ARG A 574 -16.04 49.00 -2.73
C ARG A 574 -16.43 48.51 -4.13
N THR A 575 -16.49 47.21 -4.31
CA THR A 575 -17.00 46.57 -5.53
C THR A 575 -18.46 46.21 -5.32
N THR A 576 -19.34 46.67 -6.21
CA THR A 576 -20.78 46.37 -6.16
C THR A 576 -21.02 44.97 -6.71
N THR A 577 -21.37 44.02 -5.85
CA THR A 577 -21.75 42.66 -6.25
C THR A 577 -23.21 42.64 -6.72
N LYS A 578 -23.44 42.23 -7.98
CA LYS A 578 -24.80 41.94 -8.49
C LYS A 578 -25.20 40.56 -8.02
N ASP A 579 -26.11 40.50 -7.06
CA ASP A 579 -26.71 39.27 -6.56
C ASP A 579 -27.90 38.86 -7.45
N CYS A 580 -27.81 37.68 -8.06
CA CYS A 580 -28.86 37.11 -8.92
C CYS A 580 -29.57 35.90 -8.28
N SER A 581 -29.52 35.76 -6.95
CA SER A 581 -29.97 34.55 -6.26
C SER A 581 -31.48 34.49 -5.91
N LYS A 582 -32.35 35.30 -6.52
CA LYS A 582 -33.81 35.13 -6.35
C LYS A 582 -34.41 34.27 -7.46
N PRO A 583 -35.24 33.25 -7.14
CA PRO A 583 -35.98 32.50 -8.14
C PRO A 583 -37.04 33.40 -8.78
N LYS A 584 -37.15 33.35 -10.10
CA LYS A 584 -38.30 33.93 -10.81
C LYS A 584 -39.49 33.00 -10.58
N LEU A 585 -40.58 33.57 -10.06
CA LEU A 585 -41.90 32.95 -9.98
C LEU A 585 -42.40 32.56 -11.38
#